data_AF-A0A3N2BXJ6-F1
#
_entry.id   AF-A0A3N2BXJ6-F1
#
_cell.length_a   1.000
_cell.length_b   1.000
_cell.length_c   1.000
_cell.angle_alpha   90.00
_cell.angle_beta   90.00
_cell.angle_gamma   90.00
#
_symmetry.space_group_name_H-M   'P 1'
#
loop_
_entity.id
_entity.type
_entity.pdbx_description
1 polymer ?
#
loop_
_entity_poly.entity_id
_entity_poly.type
_entity_poly.pdbx_seq_one_letter_code
_entity_poly.pdbx_strand_id
1 'polypeptide(L)'
;MILATRSLSDRRYALEFVRSKGSRTPGLVDDNLATDERARGCYLARRTGAWIIGTLIYGNNIDRKQIIDHQLVHLKTIVLMKLRRNEPFALTVHDGERMDTRSTFWIHPAVSLCFVFDTCERVDMDRQVLESLMRQANGGEMTIDADRA
;
A
#
# COMPACT_ATOMS: atom_id res chain seq x y z
N MET A 1 -3.79 -40.02 -5.24
CA MET A 1 -5.07 -39.36 -5.53
C MET A 1 -5.16 -38.10 -4.67
N ILE A 2 -5.18 -36.93 -5.34
CA ILE A 2 -5.58 -35.58 -4.87
C ILE A 2 -4.66 -34.94 -3.79
N LEU A 3 -3.62 -34.22 -4.19
CA LEU A 3 -3.50 -32.76 -4.50
C LEU A 3 -3.14 -31.92 -3.25
N ALA A 4 -1.85 -31.58 -3.13
CA ALA A 4 -1.36 -30.58 -2.21
C ALA A 4 -1.63 -29.18 -2.76
N THR A 5 -2.62 -28.47 -2.20
CA THR A 5 -2.86 -27.06 -2.47
C THR A 5 -1.82 -26.20 -1.73
N ARG A 6 -0.67 -25.96 -2.36
CA ARG A 6 0.26 -24.91 -1.91
C ARG A 6 -0.27 -23.56 -2.38
N SER A 7 -0.82 -22.81 -1.43
CA SER A 7 -1.13 -21.39 -1.56
C SER A 7 0.19 -20.61 -1.72
N LEU A 8 0.40 -20.04 -2.90
CA LEU A 8 1.60 -19.29 -3.28
C LEU A 8 1.43 -17.80 -2.96
N SER A 9 1.19 -17.47 -1.69
CA SER A 9 0.97 -16.07 -1.27
C SER A 9 2.20 -15.40 -0.65
N ASP A 10 3.38 -16.03 -0.61
CA ASP A 10 4.42 -15.56 0.31
C ASP A 10 5.86 -15.76 -0.17
N ARG A 11 6.21 -15.35 -1.40
CA ARG A 11 7.58 -15.64 -1.90
C ARG A 11 8.17 -14.78 -3.02
N ARG A 12 7.87 -13.48 -3.12
CA ARG A 12 8.47 -12.61 -4.15
C ARG A 12 9.03 -11.28 -3.64
N TYR A 13 9.98 -11.35 -2.71
CA TYR A 13 11.15 -10.47 -2.76
C TYR A 13 12.38 -11.36 -2.60
N ALA A 14 12.82 -11.94 -3.72
CA ALA A 14 13.99 -12.78 -3.81
C ALA A 14 15.24 -11.94 -3.52
N LEU A 15 15.73 -11.99 -2.27
CA LEU A 15 17.05 -11.53 -1.88
C LEU A 15 18.08 -12.59 -2.28
N GLU A 16 18.49 -12.58 -3.53
CA GLU A 16 19.75 -13.18 -3.94
C GLU A 16 20.59 -12.14 -4.67
N PHE A 17 21.91 -12.21 -4.42
CA PHE A 17 23.00 -11.50 -5.11
C PHE A 17 23.53 -10.20 -4.45
N VAL A 18 24.54 -10.31 -3.57
CA VAL A 18 25.98 -10.17 -3.87
C VAL A 18 26.81 -10.26 -2.58
N ARG A 19 27.87 -11.08 -2.66
CA ARG A 19 28.90 -11.35 -1.67
C ARG A 19 30.02 -10.29 -1.74
N SER A 20 30.65 -9.99 -0.59
CA SER A 20 32.07 -9.60 -0.40
C SER A 20 32.49 -8.12 -0.25
N LYS A 21 32.94 -7.82 0.99
CA LYS A 21 34.06 -6.99 1.51
C LYS A 21 34.08 -5.46 1.34
N GLY A 22 34.27 -4.78 2.48
CA GLY A 22 34.89 -3.46 2.56
C GLY A 22 34.63 -2.73 3.89
N SER A 23 35.52 -2.91 4.87
CA SER A 23 35.54 -2.19 6.16
C SER A 23 35.89 -0.70 6.00
N ARG A 24 35.16 0.18 6.71
CA ARG A 24 35.65 1.40 7.38
C ARG A 24 34.48 2.09 8.11
N THR A 25 34.48 2.04 9.44
CA THR A 25 33.80 3.01 10.32
C THR A 25 34.68 4.26 10.42
N PRO A 26 34.14 5.48 10.55
CA PRO A 26 33.93 6.00 11.91
C PRO A 26 32.78 7.02 12.07
N GLY A 27 32.14 7.00 13.24
CA GLY A 27 31.31 8.11 13.72
C GLY A 27 29.97 7.65 14.28
N LEU A 28 29.95 7.45 15.60
CA LEU A 28 28.80 7.45 16.52
C LEU A 28 27.44 7.81 15.87
N VAL A 29 26.62 6.82 15.53
CA VAL A 29 25.19 6.99 15.21
C VAL A 29 24.44 6.13 16.21
N ASP A 30 23.50 6.75 16.91
CA ASP A 30 22.74 6.20 18.05
C ASP A 30 22.42 4.71 17.91
N ASP A 31 22.87 3.91 18.87
CA ASP A 31 22.73 2.45 18.96
C ASP A 31 21.26 1.95 19.03
N ASN A 32 20.28 2.86 18.97
CA ASN A 32 18.85 2.56 19.03
C ASN A 32 18.18 2.35 17.65
N LEU A 33 18.91 2.49 16.53
CA LEU A 33 18.38 2.18 15.20
C LEU A 33 18.30 0.66 14.90
N ALA A 34 18.82 -0.18 15.80
CA ALA A 34 19.02 -1.61 15.55
C ALA A 34 17.77 -2.49 15.79
N THR A 35 16.69 -1.96 16.38
CA THR A 35 15.51 -2.74 16.77
C THR A 35 14.25 -2.41 15.96
N ASP A 36 14.22 -1.30 15.22
CA ASP A 36 13.03 -0.96 14.43
C ASP A 36 13.10 -1.57 13.03
N GLU A 37 12.56 -2.78 12.90
CA GLU A 37 12.42 -3.49 11.63
C GLU A 37 11.62 -2.67 10.58
N ARG A 38 10.74 -1.77 11.04
CA ARG A 38 9.93 -0.90 10.16
C ARG A 38 10.78 0.22 9.53
N ALA A 39 11.64 0.87 10.30
CA ALA A 39 12.61 1.83 9.76
C ALA A 39 13.61 1.18 8.79
N ARG A 40 14.01 -0.08 9.02
CA ARG A 40 14.88 -0.83 8.10
C ARG A 40 14.22 -1.09 6.74
N GLY A 41 12.93 -1.43 6.72
CA GLY A 41 12.15 -1.58 5.48
C GLY A 41 12.12 -0.30 4.65
N CYS A 42 11.87 0.83 5.29
CA CYS A 42 11.84 2.15 4.65
C CYS A 42 13.21 2.58 4.08
N TYR A 43 14.29 2.31 4.82
CA TYR A 43 15.65 2.61 4.37
C TYR A 43 16.06 1.74 3.18
N LEU A 44 15.76 0.43 3.24
CA LEU A 44 16.09 -0.50 2.17
C LEU A 44 15.25 -0.23 0.91
N ALA A 45 13.95 0.05 1.04
CA ALA A 45 13.06 0.42 -0.06
C ALA A 45 13.60 1.61 -0.87
N ARG A 46 14.04 2.67 -0.17
CA ARG A 46 14.63 3.87 -0.78
C ARG A 46 15.95 3.60 -1.51
N ARG A 47 16.69 2.56 -1.09
CA ARG A 47 18.01 2.18 -1.63
C ARG A 47 17.94 1.14 -2.75
N THR A 48 16.93 0.26 -2.74
CA THR A 48 16.75 -0.82 -3.73
C THR A 48 15.74 -0.48 -4.81
N GLY A 49 14.98 0.61 -4.66
CA GLY A 49 13.89 0.95 -5.58
C GLY A 49 12.64 0.07 -5.39
N ALA A 50 12.51 -0.59 -4.24
CA ALA A 50 11.29 -1.31 -3.89
C ALA A 50 10.22 -0.31 -3.45
N TRP A 51 9.04 -0.39 -4.07
CA TRP A 51 7.89 0.42 -3.69
C TRP A 51 7.42 0.03 -2.29
N ILE A 52 7.11 1.01 -1.45
CA ILE A 52 6.55 0.75 -0.11
C ILE A 52 5.06 0.44 -0.29
N ILE A 53 4.63 -0.71 0.22
CA ILE A 53 3.26 -1.22 0.06
C ILE A 53 2.52 -1.06 1.37
N GLY A 54 1.37 -0.41 1.34
CA GLY A 54 0.44 -0.33 2.46
C GLY A 54 -0.73 -1.31 2.30
N THR A 55 -1.56 -1.39 3.33
CA THR A 55 -2.74 -2.27 3.35
C THR A 55 -4.01 -1.49 3.64
N LEU A 56 -4.99 -1.60 2.74
CA LEU A 56 -6.37 -1.24 2.98
C LEU A 56 -7.09 -2.43 3.63
N ILE A 57 -7.77 -2.17 4.75
CA ILE A 57 -8.60 -3.16 5.43
C ILE A 57 -10.04 -2.66 5.42
N TYR A 58 -10.95 -3.47 4.88
CA TYR A 58 -12.37 -3.16 4.78
C TYR A 58 -13.22 -4.17 5.58
N GLY A 59 -14.19 -3.66 6.34
CA GLY A 59 -15.10 -4.47 7.15
C GLY A 59 -14.40 -5.21 8.29
N ASN A 60 -14.85 -6.43 8.58
CA ASN A 60 -14.35 -7.27 9.68
C ASN A 60 -12.99 -7.92 9.37
N ASN A 61 -12.09 -7.20 8.69
CA ASN A 61 -10.73 -7.65 8.40
C ASN A 61 -10.63 -8.85 7.43
N ILE A 62 -11.74 -9.20 6.77
CA ILE A 62 -11.81 -10.27 5.76
C ILE A 62 -11.20 -9.78 4.45
N ASP A 63 -11.47 -8.52 4.11
CA ASP A 63 -11.04 -7.91 2.87
C ASP A 63 -9.82 -7.02 3.10
N ARG A 64 -8.64 -7.59 2.84
CA ARG A 64 -7.36 -6.87 2.87
C ARG A 64 -6.85 -6.69 1.45
N LYS A 65 -6.43 -5.46 1.13
CA LYS A 65 -5.88 -5.13 -0.19
C LYS A 65 -4.53 -4.43 -0.05
N GLN A 66 -3.50 -4.99 -0.68
CA GLN A 66 -2.18 -4.38 -0.78
C GLN A 66 -2.21 -3.31 -1.88
N ILE A 67 -1.72 -2.11 -1.55
CA ILE A 67 -1.73 -0.93 -2.43
C ILE A 67 -0.45 -0.15 -2.16
N ILE A 68 0.25 0.35 -3.18
CA ILE A 68 1.43 1.18 -2.96
C ILE A 68 1.05 2.45 -2.16
N ASP A 69 1.91 2.82 -1.22
CA ASP A 69 1.68 3.87 -0.23
C ASP A 69 1.28 5.23 -0.83
N HIS A 70 1.79 5.61 -2.00
CA HIS A 70 1.39 6.86 -2.66
C HIS A 70 -0.07 6.80 -3.10
N GLN A 71 -0.52 5.71 -3.74
CA GLN A 71 -1.94 5.53 -4.08
C GLN A 71 -2.80 5.47 -2.82
N LEU A 72 -2.31 4.78 -1.78
CA LEU A 72 -3.03 4.63 -0.52
C LEU A 72 -3.26 5.97 0.20
N VAL A 73 -2.32 6.92 0.11
CA VAL A 73 -2.48 8.27 0.65
C VAL A 73 -3.59 9.06 -0.05
N HIS A 74 -3.66 9.00 -1.39
CA HIS A 74 -4.73 9.64 -2.15
C HIS A 74 -6.09 9.00 -1.81
N LEU A 75 -6.14 7.67 -1.80
CA LEU A 75 -7.33 6.90 -1.45
C LEU A 75 -7.85 7.29 -0.06
N LYS A 76 -7.00 7.25 0.97
CA LYS A 76 -7.34 7.63 2.34
C LYS A 76 -7.97 9.02 2.39
N THR A 77 -7.37 9.98 1.69
CA THR A 77 -7.83 11.38 1.70
C THR A 77 -9.24 11.49 1.12
N ILE A 78 -9.49 10.90 -0.05
CA ILE A 78 -10.80 10.96 -0.72
C ILE A 78 -11.86 10.21 0.08
N VAL A 79 -11.56 9.00 0.57
CA VAL A 79 -12.49 8.22 1.39
C VAL A 79 -12.91 9.02 2.62
N LEU A 80 -11.96 9.61 3.35
CA LEU A 80 -12.28 10.42 4.53
C LEU A 80 -13.12 11.66 4.19
N MET A 81 -12.85 12.33 3.06
CA MET A 81 -13.64 13.47 2.61
C MET A 81 -15.09 13.08 2.27
N LYS A 82 -15.27 11.97 1.54
CA LYS A 82 -16.57 11.45 1.10
C LYS A 82 -17.42 10.94 2.26
N LEU A 83 -16.82 10.12 3.13
CA LEU A 83 -17.53 9.55 4.29
C LEU A 83 -17.98 10.62 5.28
N ARG A 84 -17.22 11.70 5.46
CA ARG A 84 -17.64 12.86 6.28
C ARG A 84 -18.89 13.55 5.76
N ARG A 85 -19.17 13.47 4.46
CA ARG A 85 -20.37 14.02 3.82
C ARG A 85 -21.49 13.00 3.68
N ASN A 86 -21.30 11.80 4.22
CA ASN A 86 -22.20 10.66 4.05
C ASN A 86 -22.46 10.33 2.57
N GLU A 87 -21.41 10.44 1.75
CA GLU A 87 -21.44 10.14 0.32
C GLU A 87 -20.76 8.77 0.07
N PRO A 88 -21.50 7.65 0.05
CA PRO A 88 -20.95 6.36 -0.29
C PRO A 88 -20.64 6.27 -1.79
N PHE A 89 -19.65 5.45 -2.15
CA PHE A 89 -19.22 5.28 -3.53
C PHE A 89 -18.56 3.91 -3.73
N ALA A 90 -18.43 3.47 -4.98
CA ALA A 90 -17.72 2.25 -5.34
C ALA A 90 -16.21 2.54 -5.53
N LEU A 91 -15.36 1.74 -4.91
CA LEU A 91 -13.90 1.75 -5.10
C LEU A 91 -13.49 0.51 -5.88
N THR A 92 -13.00 0.67 -7.09
CA THR A 92 -12.44 -0.42 -7.89
C THR A 92 -10.91 -0.38 -7.83
N VAL A 93 -10.30 -1.51 -7.47
CA VAL A 93 -8.85 -1.67 -7.36
C VAL A 93 -8.38 -2.70 -8.39
N HIS A 94 -7.46 -2.30 -9.27
CA HIS A 94 -6.80 -3.19 -10.22
C HIS A 94 -5.52 -3.76 -9.63
N ASP A 95 -5.37 -5.09 -9.65
CA ASP A 95 -4.12 -5.76 -9.30
C ASP A 95 -3.21 -5.80 -10.54
N GLY A 96 -2.07 -5.11 -10.48
CA GLY A 96 -1.11 -5.08 -11.59
C GLY A 96 -0.42 -6.42 -11.87
N GLU A 97 -0.32 -7.30 -10.86
CA GLU A 97 0.44 -8.56 -10.96
C GLU A 97 -0.29 -9.66 -11.75
N ARG A 98 -1.63 -9.63 -11.77
CA ARG A 98 -2.47 -10.50 -12.59
C ARG A 98 -3.29 -9.63 -13.52
N MET A 99 -2.89 -9.58 -14.79
CA MET A 99 -3.74 -9.09 -15.88
C MET A 99 -5.16 -9.64 -15.64
N ASP A 100 -6.11 -8.74 -15.39
CA ASP A 100 -7.56 -8.96 -15.26
C ASP A 100 -8.15 -9.18 -13.86
N THR A 101 -7.38 -9.12 -12.77
CA THR A 101 -8.02 -9.14 -11.44
C THR A 101 -8.37 -7.73 -10.99
N ARG A 102 -9.67 -7.44 -10.88
CA ARG A 102 -10.20 -6.23 -10.24
C ARG A 102 -11.06 -6.59 -9.04
N SER A 103 -10.96 -5.79 -7.99
CA SER A 103 -11.80 -5.91 -6.79
C SER A 103 -12.58 -4.63 -6.60
N THR A 104 -13.90 -4.70 -6.48
CA THR A 104 -14.74 -3.52 -6.23
C THR A 104 -15.30 -3.58 -4.81
N PHE A 105 -15.02 -2.52 -4.03
CA PHE A 105 -15.49 -2.34 -2.67
C PHE A 105 -16.58 -1.28 -2.65
N TRP A 106 -17.72 -1.59 -2.04
CA TRP A 106 -18.73 -0.57 -1.75
C TRP A 106 -18.34 0.18 -0.47
N ILE A 107 -17.91 1.43 -0.57
CA ILE A 107 -17.41 2.22 0.56
C ILE A 107 -18.57 2.96 1.23
N HIS A 108 -18.80 2.68 2.52
CA HIS A 108 -19.92 3.23 3.29
C HIS A 108 -19.52 3.55 4.74
N PRO A 109 -20.02 4.65 5.35
CA PRO A 109 -19.56 5.07 6.69
C PRO A 109 -19.98 4.13 7.84
N ALA A 110 -20.95 3.25 7.61
CA ALA A 110 -21.34 2.22 8.57
C ALA A 110 -20.39 1.02 8.63
N VAL A 111 -19.37 0.95 7.77
CA VAL A 111 -18.42 -0.16 7.71
C VAL A 111 -17.04 0.31 8.18
N SER A 112 -16.37 -0.51 9.00
CA SER A 112 -15.03 -0.20 9.49
C SER A 112 -14.01 -0.15 8.33
N LEU A 113 -13.14 0.85 8.39
CA LEU A 113 -12.06 1.09 7.43
C LEU A 113 -10.77 1.38 8.18
N CYS A 114 -9.70 0.69 7.79
CA CYS A 114 -8.36 0.94 8.31
C CYS A 114 -7.36 1.05 7.17
N PHE A 115 -6.46 2.04 7.27
CA PHE A 115 -5.36 2.27 6.35
C PHE A 115 -4.06 2.05 7.11
N VAL A 116 -3.31 1.02 6.75
CA VAL A 116 -2.02 0.68 7.37
C VAL A 116 -0.92 1.04 6.39
N PHE A 117 -0.01 1.92 6.81
CA PHE A 117 1.17 2.32 6.06
C PHE A 117 2.40 1.67 6.68
N ASP A 118 3.36 1.27 5.85
CA ASP A 118 4.60 0.63 6.30
C ASP A 118 5.63 1.65 6.82
N THR A 119 5.46 2.92 6.45
CA THR A 119 6.29 4.05 6.89
C THR A 119 5.53 5.03 7.79
N CYS A 120 6.25 5.62 8.74
CA CYS A 120 5.76 6.74 9.55
C CYS A 120 5.95 8.09 8.83
N GLU A 121 6.75 8.13 7.76
CA GLU A 121 7.00 9.33 6.97
C GLU A 121 5.77 9.66 6.11
N ARG A 122 5.46 10.95 6.02
CA ARG A 122 4.34 11.41 5.21
C ARG A 122 4.70 11.30 3.73
N VAL A 123 3.98 10.44 3.01
CA VAL A 123 4.12 10.35 1.55
C VAL A 123 3.56 11.61 0.90
N ASP A 124 4.30 12.16 -0.06
CA ASP A 124 3.86 13.31 -0.82
C ASP A 124 2.63 12.97 -1.67
N MET A 125 1.73 13.94 -1.75
CA MET A 125 0.46 13.80 -2.45
C MET A 125 0.47 14.67 -3.70
N ASP A 126 0.11 14.09 -4.83
CA ASP A 126 -0.03 14.82 -6.08
C ASP A 126 -1.45 15.41 -6.17
N ARG A 127 -1.50 16.73 -6.27
CA ARG A 127 -2.75 17.49 -6.39
C ARG A 127 -3.54 17.10 -7.64
N GLN A 128 -2.88 16.86 -8.76
CA GLN A 128 -3.55 16.53 -10.02
C GLN A 128 -4.19 15.14 -9.97
N VAL A 129 -3.49 14.17 -9.38
CA VAL A 129 -4.01 12.81 -9.16
C VAL A 129 -5.20 12.86 -8.22
N LEU A 130 -5.08 13.58 -7.10
CA LEU A 130 -6.18 13.74 -6.15
C LEU A 130 -7.43 14.34 -6.80
N GLU A 131 -7.28 15.40 -7.59
CA GLU A 131 -8.40 16.04 -8.30
C GLU A 131 -9.05 15.10 -9.34
N SER A 132 -8.24 14.31 -10.03
CA SER A 132 -8.74 13.30 -10.98
C SER A 132 -9.56 12.23 -10.27
N LEU A 133 -9.01 11.64 -9.20
CA LEU A 133 -9.67 10.60 -8.42
C LEU A 133 -10.94 11.13 -7.72
N MET A 134 -10.90 12.35 -7.19
CA MET A 134 -12.07 12.97 -6.56
C MET A 134 -13.20 13.19 -7.57
N ARG A 135 -12.89 13.58 -8.82
CA ARG A 135 -13.89 13.68 -9.89
C ARG A 135 -14.55 12.33 -10.18
N GLN A 136 -13.77 11.23 -10.21
CA GLN A 136 -14.31 9.89 -10.37
C GLN A 136 -15.24 9.52 -9.19
N ALA A 137 -14.78 9.71 -7.96
CA ALA A 137 -15.57 9.42 -6.76
C ALA A 137 -16.87 10.24 -6.69
N ASN A 138 -16.90 11.45 -7.26
CA ASN A 138 -18.13 12.24 -7.43
C ASN A 138 -19.10 11.66 -8.45
N GLY A 139 -18.61 10.89 -9.42
CA GLY A 139 -19.42 10.11 -10.36
C GLY A 139 -19.96 8.80 -9.78
N GLY A 140 -19.59 8.43 -8.55
CA GLY A 140 -20.08 7.24 -7.86
C GLY A 140 -19.14 6.02 -7.94
N GLU A 141 -18.14 6.03 -8.82
CA GLU A 141 -17.10 4.99 -8.89
C GLU A 141 -15.73 5.63 -9.04
N MET A 142 -14.76 5.19 -8.22
CA MET A 142 -13.37 5.60 -8.27
C MET A 142 -12.49 4.38 -8.51
N THR A 143 -11.56 4.51 -9.45
CA THR A 143 -10.65 3.41 -9.82
C THR A 143 -9.21 3.76 -9.48
N ILE A 144 -8.50 2.79 -8.87
CA ILE A 144 -7.07 2.90 -8.57
C ILE A 144 -6.31 1.65 -9.05
N ASP A 145 -5.06 1.84 -9.43
CA ASP A 145 -4.13 0.76 -9.77
C ASP A 145 -3.26 0.48 -8.54
N ALA A 146 -3.31 -0.74 -7.99
CA ALA A 146 -2.62 -1.08 -6.74
C ALA A 146 -1.09 -1.04 -6.86
N ASP A 147 -0.56 -1.30 -8.07
CA ASP A 147 0.87 -1.48 -8.35
C ASP A 147 1.49 -0.33 -9.17
N ARG A 148 0.70 0.71 -9.50
CA ARG A 148 1.18 1.79 -10.35
C ARG A 148 1.78 2.92 -9.52
N ALA A 149 3.12 2.97 -9.52
CA ALA A 149 3.94 4.12 -9.10
C ALA A 149 3.59 5.40 -9.86
#